data_AF-A0A5N5TII4-F1
#
_entry.id   AF-A0A5N5TII4-F1
#
_cell.length_a   1.000
_cell.length_b   1.000
_cell.length_c   1.000
_cell.angle_alpha   90.00
_cell.angle_beta   90.00
_cell.angle_gamma   90.00
#
_symmetry.space_group_name_H-M   'P 1'
#
loop_
_entity.id
_entity.type
_entity.pdbx_description
1 polymer ?
#
loop_
_entity_poly.entity_id
_entity_poly.type
_entity_poly.pdbx_seq_one_letter_code
_entity_poly.pdbx_strand_id
1 'polypeptide(L)'
;MANLFQGDIRITSNDELFKLTAHFILILYFHSTPHLEKGMQVIRNAIKEEEKKWNNGIIPYEISRSYDGNERAQIAKAIAEIHQETCIKFKARQGENDYIYITKGNGCSSSVGRVGGKQTVSLGAGCVYFGIILHELMHAVGFWHEQSRADRNDYVRINWSNIRNGMEYNFQKYDWTIIQNLG
;
A
#
# COMPACT_ATOMS: atom_id res chain seq x y z
N MET A 1 -0.54 11.97 17.16
CA MET A 1 -1.04 11.30 15.95
C MET A 1 0.00 10.27 15.54
N ALA A 2 -0.37 9.06 15.12
CA ALA A 2 0.61 8.11 14.61
C ALA A 2 1.23 8.68 13.33
N ASN A 3 2.56 8.64 13.20
CA ASN A 3 3.27 9.04 11.98
C ASN A 3 3.03 7.98 10.89
N LEU A 4 1.87 8.02 10.25
CA LEU A 4 1.53 7.19 9.10
C LEU A 4 2.11 7.82 7.85
N PHE A 5 2.77 7.03 7.03
CA PHE A 5 3.32 7.48 5.76
C PHE A 5 2.20 7.73 4.75
N GLN A 6 2.28 8.83 4.01
CA GLN A 6 1.20 9.26 3.10
C GLN A 6 -0.18 9.43 3.75
N GLY A 7 -0.21 9.48 5.08
CA GLY A 7 -1.40 9.75 5.89
C GLY A 7 -2.09 8.50 6.41
N ASP A 8 -1.94 7.35 5.73
CA ASP A 8 -2.66 6.10 6.02
C ASP A 8 -1.77 4.83 5.89
N ILE A 9 -0.51 4.93 5.45
CA ILE A 9 0.35 3.76 5.28
C ILE A 9 1.20 3.49 6.54
N ARG A 10 1.14 2.25 7.03
CA ARG A 10 2.02 1.75 8.10
C ARG A 10 3.30 1.18 7.51
N ILE A 11 4.38 1.94 7.67
CA ILE A 11 5.72 1.54 7.27
C ILE A 11 6.38 0.67 8.33
N THR A 12 7.09 -0.36 7.87
CA THR A 12 7.94 -1.22 8.70
C THR A 12 9.41 -0.77 8.64
N SER A 13 10.23 -1.25 9.58
CA SER A 13 11.68 -0.99 9.55
C SER A 13 12.35 -1.49 8.27
N ASN A 14 11.82 -2.56 7.66
CA ASN A 14 12.30 -3.06 6.39
C ASN A 14 11.98 -2.09 5.26
N ASP A 15 10.79 -1.49 5.25
CA ASP A 15 10.41 -0.47 4.26
C ASP A 15 11.32 0.77 4.32
N GLU A 16 11.73 1.20 5.52
CA GLU A 16 12.71 2.29 5.68
C GLU A 16 14.11 1.89 5.25
N LEU A 17 14.56 0.67 5.59
CA LEU A 17 15.86 0.17 5.16
C LEU A 17 15.96 0.10 3.64
N PHE A 18 14.89 -0.30 2.95
CA PHE A 18 14.81 -0.30 1.49
C PHE A 18 14.86 1.11 0.89
N LYS A 19 14.20 2.10 1.50
CA LYS A 19 14.32 3.51 1.08
C LYS A 19 15.76 4.01 1.19
N LEU A 20 16.47 3.62 2.23
CA LEU A 20 17.87 4.00 2.50
C LEU A 20 18.86 3.27 1.58
N THR A 21 18.68 1.96 1.34
CA THR A 21 19.58 1.18 0.48
C THR A 21 19.43 1.54 -1.00
N ALA A 22 18.22 1.86 -1.47
CA ALA A 22 18.02 2.40 -2.81
C ALA A 22 18.76 3.74 -3.01
N HIS A 23 18.81 4.61 -1.98
CA HIS A 23 19.60 5.85 -2.02
C HIS A 23 21.12 5.60 -2.00
N PHE A 24 21.62 4.62 -1.25
CA PHE A 24 23.05 4.32 -1.15
C PHE A 24 23.62 3.62 -2.40
N ILE A 25 22.85 2.75 -3.05
CA ILE A 25 23.25 2.12 -4.33
C ILE A 25 23.38 3.19 -5.43
N LEU A 26 22.55 4.24 -5.38
CA LEU A 26 22.62 5.35 -6.33
C LEU A 26 23.94 6.14 -6.19
N ILE A 27 24.44 6.36 -4.97
CA ILE A 27 25.68 7.13 -4.71
C ILE A 27 26.93 6.38 -5.21
N LEU A 28 26.91 5.05 -5.26
CA LEU A 28 28.06 4.25 -5.72
C LEU A 28 28.09 4.00 -7.25
N TYR A 29 27.01 4.30 -7.97
CA TYR A 29 26.88 4.07 -9.42
C TYR A 29 26.88 5.35 -10.28
N PHE A 30 27.19 6.51 -9.71
CA PHE A 30 27.36 7.75 -10.47
C PHE A 30 28.74 7.87 -11.12
N HIS A 31 29.14 6.91 -11.95
CA HIS A 31 30.05 7.18 -13.08
C HIS A 31 29.66 6.26 -14.25
N SER A 32 29.03 6.87 -15.26
CA SER A 32 28.84 6.35 -16.63
C SER A 32 27.71 5.34 -16.86
N THR A 33 26.48 5.81 -17.08
CA THR A 33 25.59 5.16 -18.06
C THR A 33 24.85 6.22 -18.88
N PRO A 34 24.78 6.08 -20.21
CA PRO A 34 24.10 7.03 -21.08
C PRO A 34 22.58 6.91 -20.94
N HIS A 35 21.90 8.04 -21.11
CA HIS A 35 20.44 8.16 -21.20
C HIS A 35 19.87 7.13 -22.20
N LEU A 36 19.23 6.09 -21.69
CA LEU A 36 18.41 5.18 -22.48
C LEU A 36 17.00 5.79 -22.59
N GLU A 37 16.67 6.32 -23.76
CA GLU A 37 15.28 6.51 -24.19
C GLU A 37 14.59 5.14 -24.20
N LYS A 38 13.86 4.81 -23.12
CA LYS A 38 12.96 3.67 -23.11
C LYS A 38 11.55 4.17 -23.41
N GLY A 39 10.95 3.59 -24.46
CA GLY A 39 9.57 3.81 -24.85
C GLY A 39 8.63 3.73 -23.64
N MET A 40 7.67 4.65 -23.63
CA MET A 40 6.74 4.95 -22.54
C MET A 40 5.97 3.70 -22.10
N GLN A 41 6.52 2.96 -21.14
CA GLN A 41 5.84 1.86 -20.47
C GLN A 41 4.86 2.48 -19.47
N VAL A 42 3.58 2.07 -19.52
CA VAL A 42 2.59 2.49 -18.53
C VAL A 42 2.96 1.85 -17.19
N ILE A 43 3.50 2.64 -16.27
CA ILE A 43 3.98 2.14 -14.98
C ILE A 43 2.96 2.43 -13.88
N ARG A 44 2.52 1.40 -13.17
CA ARG A 44 1.49 1.46 -12.11
C ARG A 44 2.13 1.63 -10.73
N ASN A 45 1.32 1.79 -9.67
CA ASN A 45 1.68 2.09 -8.27
C ASN A 45 1.89 0.85 -7.35
N ALA A 46 2.15 -0.35 -7.90
CA ALA A 46 2.27 -1.58 -7.12
C ALA A 46 3.73 -1.90 -6.68
N ILE A 47 3.88 -2.60 -5.54
CA ILE A 47 5.17 -3.10 -5.03
C ILE A 47 5.90 -3.98 -6.03
N LYS A 48 7.24 -3.87 -6.08
CA LYS A 48 8.11 -4.75 -6.91
C LYS A 48 8.45 -6.05 -6.23
N GLU A 49 8.85 -5.92 -4.98
CA GLU A 49 9.40 -6.93 -4.10
C GLU A 49 8.56 -8.22 -4.03
N GLU A 50 9.14 -9.35 -4.48
CA GLU A 50 8.50 -10.68 -4.38
C GLU A 50 8.26 -11.08 -2.93
N GLU A 51 9.17 -10.71 -2.03
CA GLU A 51 9.07 -10.98 -0.59
C GLU A 51 7.91 -10.26 0.08
N LYS A 52 7.41 -9.18 -0.52
CA LYS A 52 6.22 -8.45 -0.07
C LYS A 52 4.94 -8.90 -0.77
N LYS A 53 5.02 -9.77 -1.77
CA LYS A 53 3.82 -10.36 -2.37
C LYS A 53 3.25 -11.44 -1.46
N TRP A 54 1.92 -11.56 -1.49
CA TRP A 54 1.22 -12.66 -0.84
C TRP A 54 1.35 -13.94 -1.67
N ASN A 55 1.69 -15.05 -1.01
CA ASN A 55 1.90 -16.33 -1.69
C ASN A 55 0.63 -16.74 -2.46
N ASN A 56 0.79 -16.98 -3.76
CA ASN A 56 -0.30 -17.33 -4.69
C ASN A 56 -1.46 -16.31 -4.73
N GLY A 57 -1.22 -15.05 -4.35
CA GLY A 57 -2.28 -14.03 -4.28
C GLY A 57 -3.34 -14.31 -3.20
N ILE A 58 -3.03 -15.17 -2.22
CA ILE A 58 -3.93 -15.51 -1.12
C ILE A 58 -3.58 -14.67 0.10
N ILE A 59 -4.57 -13.94 0.62
CA ILE A 59 -4.45 -13.09 1.81
C ILE A 59 -5.30 -13.69 2.93
N PRO A 60 -4.72 -14.45 3.87
CA PRO A 60 -5.43 -14.90 5.05
C PRO A 60 -5.84 -13.68 5.89
N TYR A 61 -7.06 -13.69 6.42
CA TYR A 61 -7.57 -12.60 7.25
C TYR A 61 -8.38 -13.08 8.45
N GLU A 62 -8.39 -12.24 9.47
CA GLU A 62 -9.28 -12.29 10.62
C GLU A 62 -9.99 -10.94 10.77
N ILE A 63 -11.26 -10.96 11.21
CA ILE A 63 -12.04 -9.74 11.49
C ILE A 63 -12.34 -9.66 12.99
N SER A 64 -11.90 -8.58 13.63
CA SER A 64 -12.18 -8.27 15.03
C SER A 64 -13.66 -8.43 15.39
N ARG A 65 -13.94 -8.99 16.57
CA ARG A 65 -15.31 -9.11 17.10
C ARG A 65 -15.97 -7.76 17.41
N SER A 66 -15.21 -6.66 17.36
CA SER A 66 -15.71 -5.30 17.59
C SER A 66 -16.55 -4.71 16.44
N TYR A 67 -16.61 -5.37 15.28
CA TYR A 67 -17.49 -4.98 14.18
C TYR A 67 -18.87 -5.62 14.31
N ASP A 68 -19.91 -4.80 14.11
CA ASP A 68 -21.29 -5.26 14.04
C ASP A 68 -21.62 -5.96 12.70
N GLY A 69 -22.85 -6.43 12.56
CA GLY A 69 -23.29 -7.15 11.36
C GLY A 69 -23.29 -6.31 10.08
N ASN A 70 -23.63 -5.03 10.19
CA ASN A 70 -23.66 -4.13 9.03
C ASN A 70 -22.23 -3.78 8.58
N GLU A 71 -21.34 -3.47 9.52
CA GLU A 71 -19.93 -3.23 9.25
C GLU A 71 -19.26 -4.46 8.61
N ARG A 72 -19.54 -5.66 9.13
CA ARG A 72 -19.07 -6.92 8.53
C ARG A 72 -19.60 -7.15 7.12
N ALA A 73 -20.86 -6.78 6.85
CA ALA A 73 -21.42 -6.86 5.51
C ALA A 73 -20.72 -5.91 4.53
N GLN A 74 -20.37 -4.68 4.95
CA GLN A 74 -19.58 -3.75 4.12
C GLN A 74 -18.18 -4.29 3.83
N ILE A 75 -17.52 -4.87 4.84
CA ILE A 75 -16.20 -5.50 4.66
C ILE A 75 -16.29 -6.67 3.69
N ALA A 76 -17.29 -7.54 3.85
CA ALA A 76 -17.53 -8.67 2.95
C ALA A 76 -17.82 -8.21 1.51
N LYS A 77 -18.57 -7.11 1.34
CA LYS A 77 -18.85 -6.53 0.02
C LYS A 77 -17.57 -6.07 -0.69
N ALA A 78 -16.68 -5.36 0.01
CA ALA A 78 -15.40 -4.93 -0.57
C ALA A 78 -14.49 -6.11 -0.92
N ILE A 79 -14.46 -7.15 -0.07
CA ILE A 79 -13.72 -8.39 -0.36
C ILE A 79 -14.29 -9.09 -1.61
N ALA A 80 -15.62 -9.16 -1.74
CA ALA A 80 -16.29 -9.76 -2.88
C ALA A 80 -15.97 -9.02 -4.19
N GLU A 81 -15.93 -7.68 -4.16
CA GLU A 81 -15.51 -6.86 -5.31
C GLU A 81 -14.12 -7.26 -5.80
N ILE A 82 -13.13 -7.36 -4.89
CA ILE A 82 -11.76 -7.77 -5.26
C ILE A 82 -11.76 -9.18 -5.84
N HIS A 83 -12.55 -10.10 -5.29
CA HIS A 83 -12.63 -11.47 -5.80
C HIS A 83 -13.23 -11.57 -7.19
N GLN A 84 -14.19 -10.69 -7.51
CA GLN A 84 -14.88 -10.63 -8.79
C GLN A 84 -13.97 -10.04 -9.88
N GLU A 85 -13.26 -8.95 -9.55
CA GLU A 85 -12.49 -8.19 -10.52
C GLU A 85 -11.03 -8.64 -10.65
N THR A 86 -10.56 -9.51 -9.75
CA THR A 86 -9.14 -9.92 -9.72
C THR A 86 -8.92 -11.39 -9.37
N CYS A 87 -7.68 -11.85 -9.56
CA CYS A 87 -7.24 -13.18 -9.10
C CYS A 87 -6.93 -13.23 -7.59
N ILE A 88 -6.92 -12.10 -6.87
CA ILE A 88 -6.61 -12.04 -5.44
C ILE A 88 -7.72 -12.69 -4.63
N LYS A 89 -7.34 -13.51 -3.64
CA LYS A 89 -8.27 -14.23 -2.77
C LYS A 89 -8.00 -13.94 -1.30
N PHE A 90 -8.93 -13.24 -0.66
CA PHE A 90 -9.01 -13.16 0.79
C PHE A 90 -9.67 -14.41 1.34
N LYS A 91 -9.02 -15.08 2.30
CA LYS A 91 -9.55 -16.29 2.96
C LYS A 91 -9.55 -16.12 4.47
N ALA A 92 -10.59 -16.63 5.13
CA ALA A 92 -10.56 -16.70 6.59
C ALA A 92 -9.34 -17.52 7.03
N ARG A 93 -8.56 -16.97 7.95
CA ARG A 93 -7.33 -17.60 8.43
C ARG A 93 -7.62 -18.94 9.11
N GLN A 94 -6.80 -19.95 8.82
CA GLN A 94 -6.87 -21.31 9.36
C GLN A 94 -5.56 -21.76 10.03
N GLY A 95 -4.67 -20.83 10.36
CA GLY A 95 -3.41 -21.10 11.06
C GLY A 95 -2.17 -20.50 10.41
N GLU A 96 -2.34 -19.77 9.29
CA GLU A 96 -1.24 -19.12 8.59
C GLU A 96 -0.53 -18.11 9.51
N ASN A 97 0.80 -18.10 9.47
CA ASN A 97 1.60 -17.17 10.27
C ASN A 97 1.45 -15.73 9.78
N ASP A 98 1.44 -15.56 8.45
CA ASP A 98 1.28 -14.28 7.78
C ASP A 98 -0.20 -14.05 7.44
N TYR A 99 -0.79 -13.01 7.99
CA TYR A 99 -2.21 -12.69 7.78
C TYR A 99 -2.52 -11.24 8.15
N ILE A 100 -3.62 -10.73 7.61
CA ILE A 100 -4.15 -9.42 8.02
C ILE A 100 -5.17 -9.57 9.15
N TYR A 101 -5.09 -8.70 10.15
CA TYR A 101 -6.08 -8.56 11.21
C TYR A 101 -6.85 -7.25 11.02
N ILE A 102 -8.10 -7.34 10.59
CA ILE A 102 -8.97 -6.19 10.33
C ILE A 102 -9.61 -5.78 11.67
N THR A 103 -9.34 -4.56 12.13
CA THR A 103 -9.76 -4.10 13.47
C THR A 103 -10.07 -2.61 13.53
N LYS A 104 -10.85 -2.20 14.53
CA LYS A 104 -11.17 -0.79 14.80
C LYS A 104 -9.97 -0.12 15.50
N GLY A 105 -9.00 0.32 14.73
CA GLY A 105 -7.89 1.14 15.23
C GLY A 105 -8.20 2.64 15.14
N ASN A 106 -7.15 3.45 15.30
CA ASN A 106 -7.24 4.90 15.10
C ASN A 106 -7.12 5.22 13.61
N GLY A 107 -8.20 5.72 13.01
CA GLY A 107 -8.25 6.07 11.59
C GLY A 107 -8.26 4.86 10.66
N CYS A 108 -8.05 5.14 9.38
CA CYS A 108 -8.00 4.16 8.29
C CYS A 108 -6.52 3.98 7.93
N SER A 109 -6.01 2.74 7.96
CA SER A 109 -4.60 2.51 7.65
C SER A 109 -4.29 1.04 7.37
N SER A 110 -3.32 0.79 6.49
CA SER A 110 -2.73 -0.53 6.26
C SER A 110 -1.24 -0.45 5.96
N SER A 111 -0.51 -1.55 6.13
CA SER A 111 0.81 -1.71 5.48
C SER A 111 0.63 -2.02 4.00
N VAL A 112 1.67 -1.77 3.20
CA VAL A 112 1.66 -2.09 1.76
C VAL A 112 2.26 -3.46 1.52
N GLY A 113 1.45 -4.40 1.02
CA GLY A 113 1.86 -5.79 0.80
C GLY A 113 1.97 -6.62 2.08
N ARG A 114 2.60 -7.77 1.98
CA ARG A 114 2.87 -8.71 3.07
C ARG A 114 4.12 -8.30 3.83
N VAL A 115 3.98 -8.04 5.13
CA VAL A 115 5.12 -7.65 6.00
C VAL A 115 5.68 -8.81 6.83
N GLY A 116 4.93 -9.92 6.92
CA GLY A 116 5.24 -11.06 7.78
C GLY A 116 4.51 -11.02 9.13
N GLY A 117 4.09 -12.18 9.62
CA GLY A 117 3.32 -12.31 10.85
C GLY A 117 1.91 -11.69 10.77
N LYS A 118 1.35 -11.36 11.93
CA LYS A 118 0.09 -10.62 12.03
C LYS A 118 0.32 -9.14 11.67
N GLN A 119 -0.29 -8.66 10.59
CA GLN A 119 -0.31 -7.24 10.24
C GLN A 119 -1.72 -6.64 10.37
N THR A 120 -1.82 -5.37 10.77
CA THR A 120 -3.12 -4.75 11.04
C THR A 120 -3.63 -3.95 9.85
N VAL A 121 -4.91 -4.15 9.52
CA VAL A 121 -5.70 -3.21 8.71
C VAL A 121 -6.67 -2.50 9.66
N SER A 122 -6.47 -1.20 9.84
CA SER A 122 -7.30 -0.36 10.71
C SER A 122 -8.47 0.18 9.91
N LEU A 123 -9.71 -0.14 10.33
CA LEU A 123 -10.91 0.54 9.87
C LEU A 123 -11.61 1.10 11.11
N GLY A 124 -11.10 2.24 11.59
CA GLY A 124 -11.66 2.95 12.74
C GLY A 124 -13.04 3.58 12.47
N ALA A 125 -13.47 4.43 13.40
CA ALA A 125 -14.68 5.21 13.24
C ALA A 125 -14.61 6.07 11.95
N GLY A 126 -15.65 5.97 11.11
CA GLY A 126 -15.69 6.67 9.82
C GLY A 126 -14.99 5.96 8.66
N CYS A 127 -14.37 4.78 8.87
CA CYS A 127 -13.64 4.06 7.82
C CYS A 127 -14.45 2.93 7.16
N VAL A 128 -15.57 2.51 7.74
CA VAL A 128 -16.33 1.34 7.27
C VAL A 128 -17.30 1.72 6.15
N TYR A 129 -16.75 2.29 5.08
CA TYR A 129 -17.44 2.59 3.83
C TYR A 129 -16.77 1.81 2.70
N PHE A 130 -17.56 1.28 1.76
CA PHE A 130 -17.10 0.41 0.69
C PHE A 130 -15.77 0.86 0.03
N GLY A 131 -15.68 2.11 -0.42
CA GLY A 131 -14.48 2.62 -1.08
C GLY A 131 -13.25 2.73 -0.17
N ILE A 132 -13.44 3.11 1.10
CA ILE A 132 -12.34 3.19 2.07
C ILE A 132 -11.85 1.79 2.42
N ILE A 133 -12.75 0.83 2.61
CA ILE A 133 -12.37 -0.56 2.87
C ILE A 133 -11.57 -1.11 1.69
N LEU A 134 -12.06 -0.89 0.47
CA LEU A 134 -11.36 -1.32 -0.75
C LEU A 134 -9.95 -0.72 -0.83
N HIS A 135 -9.82 0.58 -0.54
CA HIS A 135 -8.54 1.29 -0.50
C HIS A 135 -7.55 0.66 0.48
N GLU A 136 -7.96 0.44 1.73
CA GLU A 136 -7.07 -0.17 2.75
C GLU A 136 -6.72 -1.63 2.43
N LEU A 137 -7.66 -2.38 1.84
CA LEU A 137 -7.38 -3.74 1.36
C LEU A 137 -6.41 -3.71 0.16
N MET A 138 -6.50 -2.73 -0.73
CA MET A 138 -5.56 -2.57 -1.85
C MET A 138 -4.15 -2.18 -1.38
N HIS A 139 -4.02 -1.42 -0.30
CA HIS A 139 -2.74 -1.28 0.39
C HIS A 139 -2.21 -2.65 0.83
N ALA A 140 -3.00 -3.43 1.57
CA ALA A 140 -2.59 -4.76 1.99
C ALA A 140 -2.23 -5.69 0.80
N VAL A 141 -2.89 -5.56 -0.35
CA VAL A 141 -2.55 -6.28 -1.59
C VAL A 141 -1.16 -5.89 -2.10
N GLY A 142 -0.77 -4.61 -1.99
CA GLY A 142 0.56 -4.14 -2.41
C GLY A 142 0.56 -2.85 -3.20
N PHE A 143 -0.48 -2.02 -3.11
CA PHE A 143 -0.52 -0.75 -3.84
C PHE A 143 -0.12 0.42 -2.96
N TRP A 144 0.76 1.28 -3.47
CA TRP A 144 1.00 2.62 -2.93
C TRP A 144 -0.09 3.57 -3.41
N HIS A 145 -0.10 4.83 -2.97
CA HIS A 145 -1.04 5.78 -3.57
C HIS A 145 -0.65 6.17 -4.99
N GLU A 146 -1.65 6.45 -5.81
CA GLU A 146 -1.47 6.81 -7.22
C GLU A 146 -0.74 8.15 -7.39
N GLN A 147 -1.00 9.16 -6.54
CA GLN A 147 -0.32 10.45 -6.60
C GLN A 147 1.17 10.40 -6.26
N SER A 148 1.65 9.22 -5.84
CA SER A 148 3.01 8.95 -5.42
C SER A 148 3.83 8.28 -6.52
N ARG A 149 3.23 7.97 -7.68
CA ARG A 149 3.92 7.46 -8.86
C ARG A 149 5.06 8.38 -9.29
N ALA A 150 6.08 7.79 -9.89
CA ALA A 150 7.27 8.51 -10.32
C ALA A 150 6.99 9.52 -11.46
N ASP A 151 6.01 9.20 -12.32
CA ASP A 151 5.49 10.05 -13.42
C ASP A 151 4.35 10.98 -13.00
N ARG A 152 3.97 11.04 -11.72
CA ARG A 152 2.78 11.83 -11.31
C ARG A 152 2.84 13.30 -11.77
N ASN A 153 4.03 13.86 -11.92
CA ASN A 153 4.22 15.25 -12.37
C ASN A 153 3.80 15.49 -13.83
N ASP A 154 3.65 14.44 -14.63
CA ASP A 154 3.15 14.53 -16.01
C ASP A 154 1.62 14.69 -16.05
N TYR A 155 0.93 14.42 -14.94
CA TYR A 155 -0.53 14.40 -14.84
C TYR A 155 -1.08 15.38 -13.81
N VAL A 156 -0.38 15.59 -12.69
CA VAL A 156 -0.82 16.45 -11.59
C VAL A 156 0.30 17.34 -11.06
N ARG A 157 -0.06 18.56 -10.65
CA ARG A 157 0.85 19.50 -9.99
C ARG A 157 0.48 19.63 -8.52
N ILE A 158 1.42 19.29 -7.64
CA ILE A 158 1.27 19.56 -6.20
C ILE A 158 1.55 21.03 -5.93
N ASN A 159 0.56 21.74 -5.41
CA ASN A 159 0.78 23.07 -4.88
C ASN A 159 1.28 22.98 -3.43
N TRP A 160 2.61 22.89 -3.28
CA TRP A 160 3.27 22.69 -1.99
C TRP A 160 2.91 23.76 -0.95
N SER A 161 2.67 25.01 -1.39
CA SER A 161 2.27 26.11 -0.49
C SER A 161 0.89 25.92 0.16
N ASN A 162 0.05 25.06 -0.42
CA ASN A 162 -1.28 24.75 0.12
C ASN A 162 -1.26 23.52 1.04
N ILE A 163 -0.11 22.86 1.22
CA ILE A 163 0.01 21.72 2.13
C ILE A 163 0.10 22.24 3.57
N ARG A 164 -0.63 21.58 4.48
CA ARG A 164 -0.53 21.88 5.91
C ARG A 164 0.91 21.61 6.37
N ASN A 165 1.50 22.59 7.04
CA ASN A 165 2.87 22.49 7.55
C ASN A 165 3.11 21.16 8.30
N GLY A 166 4.14 20.43 7.91
CA GLY A 166 4.51 19.13 8.47
C GLY A 166 3.83 17.93 7.80
N MET A 167 3.00 18.13 6.76
CA MET A 167 2.33 17.06 5.99
C MET A 167 2.91 16.86 4.59
N GLU A 168 3.99 17.55 4.24
CA GLU A 168 4.63 17.54 2.92
C GLU A 168 5.14 16.14 2.54
N TYR A 169 5.57 15.36 3.52
CA TYR A 169 6.04 13.99 3.32
C TYR A 169 4.98 13.08 2.67
N ASN A 170 3.69 13.41 2.82
CA ASN A 170 2.60 12.65 2.21
C ASN A 170 2.49 12.82 0.69
N PHE A 171 3.17 13.81 0.13
CA PHE A 171 3.10 14.14 -1.28
C PHE A 171 4.43 13.88 -2.00
N GLN A 172 5.40 13.28 -1.32
CA GLN A 172 6.63 12.81 -1.95
C GLN A 172 6.32 11.68 -2.94
N LYS A 173 7.03 11.70 -4.08
CA LYS A 173 6.94 10.65 -5.11
C LYS A 173 8.00 9.58 -4.88
N TYR A 174 7.77 8.40 -5.44
CA TYR A 174 8.74 7.31 -5.46
C TYR A 174 9.53 7.27 -6.76
N ASP A 175 10.74 6.71 -6.69
CA ASP A 175 11.54 6.44 -7.87
C ASP A 175 11.05 5.17 -8.60
N TRP A 176 11.31 5.11 -9.91
CA TRP A 176 11.00 3.96 -10.76
C TRP A 176 11.59 2.64 -10.29
N THR A 177 12.64 2.67 -9.48
CA THR A 177 13.25 1.49 -8.87
C THR A 177 12.38 0.81 -7.80
N ILE A 178 11.42 1.51 -7.19
CA ILE A 178 10.63 1.05 -6.03
C ILE A 178 9.20 0.59 -6.42
N ILE A 179 8.71 0.97 -7.60
CA ILE A 179 7.32 0.69 -8.03
C ILE A 179 7.26 0.03 -9.41
N GLN A 180 6.54 -1.10 -9.58
CA GLN A 180 6.43 -1.85 -10.86
C GLN A 180 5.06 -1.78 -11.53
N ASN A 181 5.11 -2.18 -12.81
CA ASN A 181 3.97 -2.56 -13.62
C ASN A 181 3.33 -3.83 -13.04
N LEU A 182 2.01 -3.83 -12.97
CA LEU A 182 1.25 -5.08 -13.06
C LEU A 182 1.13 -5.40 -14.55
N GLY A 183 1.80 -6.47 -14.96
CA GLY A 183 1.47 -7.21 -16.18
C GLY A 183 0.38 -8.20 -15.87
#